data_AF-M7NZQ4-F1
#
_entry.id   AF-M7NZQ4-F1
#
_cell.length_a   1.000
_cell.length_b   1.000
_cell.length_c   1.000
_cell.angle_alpha   90.00
_cell.angle_beta   90.00
_cell.angle_gamma   90.00
#
_symmetry.space_group_name_H-M   'P 1'
#
loop_
_entity.id
_entity.type
_entity.pdbx_description
1 polymer ?
#
loop_
_entity_poly.entity_id
_entity_poly.type
_entity_poly.pdbx_seq_one_letter_code
_entity_poly.pdbx_strand_id
1 'polypeptide(L)' 'MVLQGAKDPPVLQVESDEIVAAVKKNGVPVEYVLFEDKGHGIVKKENEIEGYGKVLQFLDTHLKKANP' A
#
# COMPACT_ATOMS: atom_id res chain seq x y z
N MET A 1 -3.88 -3.27 3.32
CA MET A 1 -3.08 -2.76 2.20
C MET A 1 -1.85 -2.05 2.75
N VAL A 2 -0.72 -2.13 2.04
CA VAL A 2 0.55 -1.44 2.33
C VAL A 2 0.98 -0.69 1.06
N LEU A 3 1.41 0.57 1.18
CA LEU A 3 2.03 1.34 0.10
C LEU A 3 3.44 1.74 0.51
N GLN A 4 4.42 1.56 -0.38
CA GLN A 4 5.83 1.85 -0.09
C GLN A 4 6.52 2.48 -1.30
N GLY A 5 7.39 3.46 -1.08
CA GLY A 5 8.37 3.91 -2.06
C GLY A 5 9.65 3.08 -1.98
N ALA A 6 10.15 2.54 -3.09
CA ALA A 6 11.34 1.68 -3.08
C ALA A 6 12.64 2.43 -2.70
N LYS A 7 12.65 3.76 -2.84
CA LYS A 7 13.80 4.64 -2.60
C LYS A 7 13.58 5.55 -1.40
N ASP A 8 12.80 5.13 -0.40
CA ASP A 8 12.46 5.93 0.77
C ASP A 8 13.60 5.85 1.82
N PRO A 9 14.42 6.90 2.00
CA PRO A 9 15.56 6.85 2.90
C PRO A 9 15.20 6.71 4.38
N PRO A 10 14.17 7.39 4.94
CA PRO A 10 13.80 7.20 6.34
C PRO A 10 13.09 5.88 6.64
N VAL A 11 12.47 5.22 5.65
CA VAL A 11 11.73 3.96 5.84
C VAL A 11 12.08 2.98 4.72
N LEU A 12 12.95 2.02 5.02
CA LEU A 12 13.47 1.09 4.02
C LEU A 12 12.37 0.13 3.52
N GLN A 13 12.41 -0.21 2.22
CA GLN A 13 11.46 -1.15 1.62
C GLN A 13 11.38 -2.49 2.38
N VAL A 14 12.51 -2.97 2.90
CA VAL A 14 12.60 -4.25 3.63
C VAL A 14 11.67 -4.29 4.84
N GLU A 15 11.42 -3.16 5.50
CA GLU A 15 10.50 -3.10 6.64
C GLU A 15 9.05 -3.41 6.22
N SER A 16 8.63 -2.87 5.08
CA SER A 16 7.34 -3.19 4.46
C SER A 16 7.29 -4.64 3.97
N ASP A 17 8.38 -5.15 3.38
CA ASP A 17 8.47 -6.54 2.91
C ASP A 17 8.30 -7.55 4.05
N GLU A 18 8.94 -7.29 5.21
CA GLU A 18 8.82 -8.12 6.41
C GLU A 18 7.38 -8.17 6.95
N ILE A 19 6.70 -7.02 7.01
CA ILE A 19 5.30 -6.94 7.45
C ILE A 19 4.41 -7.71 6.48
N VAL A 20 4.54 -7.49 5.17
CA VAL A 20 3.73 -8.17 4.15
C VAL A 20 3.95 -9.68 4.21
N ALA A 21 5.19 -10.14 4.37
CA ALA A 21 5.50 -11.56 4.50
C ALA A 21 4.86 -12.17 5.77
N ALA A 22 4.94 -11.49 6.92
CA ALA A 22 4.33 -11.95 8.16
C ALA A 22 2.80 -12.04 8.05
N VAL A 23 2.16 -11.03 7.46
CA VAL A 23 0.69 -10.99 7.26
C VAL A 23 0.25 -12.12 6.32
N LYS A 24 0.96 -12.33 5.19
CA LYS A 24 0.70 -13.45 4.27
C LYS A 24 0.86 -14.82 4.95
N LYS A 25 1.91 -14.99 5.77
CA LYS A 25 2.16 -16.23 6.52
C LYS A 25 1.01 -16.57 7.49
N ASN A 26 0.34 -15.56 8.02
CA ASN A 26 -0.83 -15.72 8.89
C ASN A 26 -2.15 -15.92 8.12
N GLY A 27 -2.10 -16.07 6.79
CA GLY A 27 -3.29 -16.31 5.96
C GLY A 27 -4.19 -15.08 5.80
N VAL A 28 -3.71 -13.90 6.19
CA VAL A 28 -4.46 -12.64 6.06
C VAL A 28 -4.22 -12.05 4.68
N PRO A 29 -5.26 -11.74 3.90
CA PRO A 29 -5.11 -11.06 2.62
C PRO A 29 -4.46 -9.68 2.81
N VAL A 30 -3.38 -9.43 2.08
CA VAL A 30 -2.67 -8.15 2.08
C VAL A 30 -2.33 -7.73 0.66
N GLU A 31 -2.77 -6.55 0.29
CA GLU A 31 -2.34 -5.86 -0.92
C GLU A 31 -1.08 -5.05 -0.64
N TYR A 32 -0.08 -5.20 -1.51
CA TYR A 32 1.18 -4.46 -1.42
C TYR A 32 1.42 -3.69 -2.72
N VAL A 33 1.55 -2.38 -2.61
CA VAL A 33 1.80 -1.47 -3.73
C VAL A 33 3.19 -0.86 -3.55
N LEU A 34 4.10 -1.22 -4.45
CA LEU A 34 5.46 -0.71 -4.45
C LEU A 34 5.62 0.34 -5.56
N PHE A 35 6.09 1.52 -5.21
CA PHE A 35 6.44 2.58 -6.15
C PHE A 35 7.96 2.58 -6.38
N GLU A 36 8.42 1.91 -7.44
CA GLU A 36 9.84 1.69 -7.73
C GLU A 36 10.67 2.99 -7.92
N ASP A 37 10.02 4.06 -8.39
CA ASP A 37 10.68 5.34 -8.66
C ASP A 37 10.50 6.39 -7.55
N LYS A 38 9.94 6.02 -6.39
CA LYS A 38 9.57 6.96 -5.32
C LYS A 38 10.34 6.73 -4.03
N GLY A 39 10.57 7.83 -3.30
CA GLY A 39 11.12 7.85 -1.94
C GLY A 39 10.04 8.14 -0.89
N HIS A 40 10.30 9.07 0.03
CA HIS A 40 9.35 9.43 1.07
C HIS A 40 8.17 10.25 0.52
N GLY A 41 6.95 9.72 0.67
CA GLY A 41 5.73 10.34 0.18
C GLY A 41 5.52 10.25 -1.34
N ILE A 42 4.28 10.53 -1.77
CA ILE A 42 3.86 10.44 -3.17
C ILE A 42 3.83 11.86 -3.77
N VAL A 43 4.96 12.32 -4.32
CA VAL A 43 5.10 13.72 -4.79
C VAL A 43 4.58 13.93 -6.22
N LYS A 44 4.61 12.89 -7.07
CA LYS A 44 4.07 12.97 -8.44
C LYS A 44 2.56 12.73 -8.42
N LYS A 45 1.81 13.61 -9.09
CA LYS A 45 0.34 13.58 -9.08
C LYS A 45 -0.23 12.30 -9.69
N GLU A 46 0.45 11.72 -10.68
CA GLU A 46 0.05 10.45 -11.29
C GLU A 46 0.10 9.31 -10.29
N ASN A 47 1.18 9.23 -9.51
CA ASN A 47 1.32 8.24 -8.45
C ASN A 47 0.33 8.49 -7.30
N GLU A 48 0.01 9.76 -7.02
CA GLU A 48 -0.95 10.13 -5.98
C GLU A 48 -2.35 9.64 -6.36
N ILE A 49 -2.76 9.86 -7.61
CA ILE A 49 -4.02 9.34 -8.16
C ILE A 49 -4.04 7.81 -8.12
N GLU A 50 -2.97 7.15 -8.54
CA GLU A 50 -2.88 5.69 -8.49
C GLU A 50 -2.97 5.16 -7.05
N GLY A 51 -2.20 5.74 -6.13
CA GLY A 51 -2.13 5.35 -4.73
C GLY A 51 -3.48 5.51 -4.04
N TYR A 52 -4.09 6.70 -4.12
CA TYR A 52 -5.39 6.94 -3.51
C TYR A 52 -6.53 6.20 -4.22
N GLY A 53 -6.44 5.97 -5.53
CA GLY A 53 -7.40 5.14 -6.25
C GLY A 53 -7.41 3.69 -5.73
N LYS A 54 -6.23 3.10 -5.52
CA LYS A 54 -6.10 1.77 -4.91
C LYS A 54 -6.59 1.75 -3.46
N VAL A 55 -6.29 2.79 -2.68
CA VAL A 55 -6.80 2.92 -1.31
C VAL A 55 -8.34 2.96 -1.31
N LEU A 56 -8.95 3.76 -2.19
CA LEU A 56 -10.40 3.83 -2.32
C LEU A 56 -11.00 2.46 -2.64
N GLN A 57 -10.43 1.75 -3.63
CA GLN A 57 -10.90 0.40 -4.01
C GLN A 57 -10.77 -0.60 -2.85
N PHE A 58 -9.65 -0.57 -2.11
CA PHE A 58 -9.43 -1.42 -0.95
C PHE A 58 -10.48 -1.16 0.14
N LEU A 59 -10.72 0.11 0.47
CA LEU A 59 -11.71 0.49 1.48
C LEU A 59 -13.14 0.16 1.02
N ASP A 60 -13.45 0.34 -0.27
CA ASP A 60 -14.74 -0.05 -0.84
C ASP A 60 -14.97 -1.56 -0.74
N THR A 61 -13.92 -2.36 -0.94
CA THR A 61 -14.00 -3.83 -0.87
C THR A 61 -14.15 -4.33 0.57
N HIS A 62 -13.48 -3.70 1.54
CA HIS A 62 -13.35 -4.23 2.89
C HIS A 62 -14.17 -3.51 3.97
N LEU A 63 -14.58 -2.25 3.74
CA LEU A 63 -15.27 -1.42 4.73
C LEU A 63 -16.63 -0.90 4.27
N LYS A 64 -16.95 -0.93 2.98
CA LYS A 64 -18.27 -0.53 2.49
C LYS A 64 -19.29 -1.56 2.93
N LYS A 65 -19.94 -1.31 4.07
CA LYS A 65 -21.16 -2.02 4.42
C LYS A 65 -22.15 -1.80 3.29
N ALA A 66 -22.82 -2.85 2.82
CA ALA A 66 -24.07 -2.67 2.11
C ALA A 66 -24.96 -1.86 3.06
N ASN A 67 -25.32 -0.63 2.68
CA ASN A 67 -26.33 0.10 3.41
C ASN A 67 -27.57 -0.81 3.50
N PRO A 68 -28.10 -1.09 4.71
CA PRO A 68 -29.39 -1.77 4.83
C PRO A 68 -30.52 -0.94 4.20
#